data_AF-A0A2D6AI06-F1
#
_entry.id   AF-A0A2D6AI06-F1
#
_cell.length_a   1.000
_cell.length_b   1.000
_cell.length_c   1.000
_cell.angle_alpha   90.00
_cell.angle_beta   90.00
_cell.angle_gamma   90.00
#
_symmetry.space_group_name_H-M   'P 1'
#
loop_
_entity.id
_entity.type
_entity.pdbx_description
1 polymer ?
#
loop_
_entity_poly.entity_id
_entity_poly.type
_entity_poly.pdbx_seq_one_letter_code
_entity_poly.pdbx_strand_id
1 'polypeptide(L)'
;MLPEARDKRVNYDLNMPSPPKPRRRGPLEFYEWIALMIFLILFGAAIATHIQLEAGSAPSVREDTNTLTYIDAVAAFFFLLLVVFDTLASRRYSMYSDELLTQWKDDKLRFMRMYSEEMERRAIDGKKSKSAKKK
;
A
#
# COMPACT_ATOMS: atom_id res chain seq x y z
N MET A 1 -31.81 -18.46 -21.34
CA MET A 1 -31.20 -19.78 -21.11
C MET A 1 -30.42 -19.69 -19.81
N LEU A 2 -30.82 -20.44 -18.78
CA LEU A 2 -30.06 -20.52 -17.53
C LEU A 2 -28.78 -21.32 -17.79
N PRO A 3 -27.63 -20.92 -17.21
CA PRO A 3 -26.38 -21.67 -17.37
C PRO A 3 -26.56 -23.11 -16.87
N GLU A 4 -25.98 -24.08 -17.59
CA GLU A 4 -26.10 -25.51 -17.30
C GLU A 4 -25.73 -25.85 -15.85
N ALA A 5 -26.41 -26.87 -15.31
CA ALA A 5 -26.25 -27.30 -13.93
C ALA A 5 -24.78 -27.67 -13.62
N ARG A 6 -24.18 -26.89 -12.72
CA ARG A 6 -22.84 -27.06 -12.17
C ARG A 6 -22.56 -28.53 -11.85
N ASP A 7 -21.58 -29.14 -12.53
CA ASP A 7 -21.22 -30.55 -12.31
C ASP A 7 -20.73 -30.75 -10.87
N LYS A 8 -21.53 -31.47 -10.07
CA LYS A 8 -21.27 -31.72 -8.64
C LYS A 8 -20.05 -32.61 -8.38
N ARG A 9 -19.44 -33.18 -9.42
CA ARG A 9 -18.21 -34.00 -9.31
C ARG A 9 -16.94 -33.15 -9.22
N VAL A 10 -17.03 -31.86 -9.55
CA VAL A 10 -15.91 -30.93 -9.49
C VAL A 10 -16.00 -30.19 -8.16
N ASN A 11 -15.10 -30.53 -7.24
CA ASN A 11 -14.97 -29.80 -5.99
C ASN A 11 -14.26 -28.47 -6.28
N TYR A 12 -15.04 -27.38 -6.36
CA TYR A 12 -14.53 -26.02 -6.57
C TYR A 12 -13.98 -25.36 -5.30
N ASP A 13 -13.89 -26.11 -4.19
CA ASP A 13 -13.26 -25.66 -2.95
C ASP A 13 -11.72 -25.69 -3.13
N LEU A 14 -11.26 -24.90 -4.10
CA LEU A 14 -9.86 -24.56 -4.29
C LEU A 14 -9.48 -23.64 -3.14
N ASN A 15 -8.40 -23.98 -2.44
CA ASN A 15 -7.61 -23.01 -1.70
C ASN A 15 -7.14 -21.93 -2.68
N MET A 16 -7.99 -20.93 -2.95
CA MET A 16 -7.62 -19.78 -3.74
C MET A 16 -6.43 -19.13 -3.04
N PRO A 17 -5.39 -18.71 -3.79
CA PRO A 17 -4.33 -17.90 -3.20
C PRO A 17 -5.00 -16.69 -2.55
N SER A 18 -4.86 -16.57 -1.23
CA SER A 18 -5.40 -15.43 -0.50
C SER A 18 -4.80 -14.16 -1.11
N PRO A 19 -5.58 -13.08 -1.22
CA PRO A 19 -5.05 -11.82 -1.72
C PRO A 19 -3.79 -11.49 -0.93
N PRO A 20 -2.69 -11.08 -1.60
CA PRO A 20 -1.47 -10.75 -0.90
C PRO A 20 -1.83 -9.69 0.13
N LYS A 21 -1.58 -10.01 1.41
CA LYS A 21 -1.64 -8.97 2.44
C LYS A 21 -0.62 -7.93 2.04
N PRO A 22 -0.94 -6.62 2.08
CA PRO A 22 0.04 -5.59 1.81
C PRO A 22 1.27 -5.88 2.66
N ARG A 23 2.36 -6.29 2.00
CA ARG A 23 3.58 -6.68 2.68
C ARG A 23 4.05 -5.43 3.42
N ARG A 24 4.58 -5.59 4.64
CA ARG A 24 5.17 -4.46 5.37
C ARG A 24 6.23 -3.80 4.48
N ARG A 25 5.83 -2.70 3.84
CA ARG A 25 6.45 -1.38 3.85
C ARG A 25 7.97 -1.47 3.69
N GLY A 26 8.43 -1.41 2.44
CA GLY A 26 9.83 -1.57 2.05
C GLY A 26 10.75 -0.43 2.56
N PRO A 27 12.05 -0.45 2.19
CA PRO A 27 13.05 0.50 2.69
C PRO A 27 12.75 1.97 2.37
N LEU A 28 11.86 2.23 1.42
CA LEU A 28 11.47 3.59 1.05
C LEU A 28 10.77 4.34 2.20
N GLU A 29 9.97 3.64 3.00
CA GLU A 29 9.31 4.27 4.15
C GLU A 29 10.29 4.68 5.23
N PHE A 30 11.38 3.93 5.40
CA PHE A 30 12.42 4.29 6.35
C PHE A 30 13.01 5.66 6.02
N TYR A 31 13.22 5.98 4.74
CA TYR A 31 13.67 7.30 4.30
C TYR A 31 12.60 8.36 4.46
N GLU A 32 11.31 8.03 4.27
CA GLU A 32 10.20 8.93 4.54
C GLU A 32 10.13 9.31 6.03
N TRP A 33 10.34 8.34 6.93
CA TRP A 33 10.42 8.58 8.37
C TRP A 33 11.63 9.44 8.76
N ILE A 34 12.80 9.19 8.15
CA ILE A 34 13.99 10.04 8.35
C ILE A 34 13.71 11.46 7.87
N ALA A 35 13.13 11.64 6.68
CA ALA A 35 12.80 12.95 6.15
C ALA A 35 11.80 13.69 7.05
N LEU A 36 10.79 12.98 7.57
CA LEU A 36 9.81 13.54 8.51
C LEU A 36 10.46 13.93 9.84
N MET A 37 11.38 13.12 10.37
CA MET A 37 12.13 13.48 11.59
C MET A 37 12.99 14.72 11.37
N ILE A 38 13.71 14.80 10.25
CA ILE A 38 14.50 15.98 9.88
C ILE A 38 13.60 17.21 9.77
N PHE A 39 12.45 17.08 9.11
CA PHE A 39 11.44 18.14 9.00
C PHE A 39 10.98 18.63 10.38
N LEU A 40 10.62 17.72 11.29
CA LEU A 40 10.17 18.07 12.64
C LEU A 40 11.27 18.77 13.45
N ILE A 41 12.52 18.31 13.33
CA ILE A 41 13.67 18.94 13.98
C ILE A 41 13.88 20.36 13.45
N LEU A 42 13.87 20.55 12.13
CA LEU A 42 14.03 21.86 11.51
C LEU A 42 12.87 22.80 11.87
N PHE A 43 11.65 22.28 11.88
CA PHE A 43 10.46 23.04 12.27
C PHE A 43 10.51 23.46 13.75
N GLY A 44 10.87 22.54 14.63
CA GLY A 44 11.04 22.82 16.06
C GLY A 44 12.17 23.83 16.32
N ALA A 45 13.30 23.70 15.61
CA ALA A 45 14.40 24.65 15.68
C ALA A 45 13.99 26.04 15.18
N ALA A 46 13.24 26.12 14.08
CA ALA A 46 12.69 27.37 13.59
C ALA A 46 11.82 28.05 14.66
N ILE A 47 10.84 27.33 15.22
CA ILE A 47 10.00 27.85 16.32
C ILE A 47 10.85 28.30 17.52
N ALA A 48 11.83 27.50 17.94
CA ALA A 48 12.67 27.81 19.09
C ALA A 48 13.47 29.12 18.91
N THR A 49 13.87 29.47 17.68
CA THR A 49 14.54 30.76 17.42
C THR A 49 13.61 31.97 17.58
N HIS A 50 12.29 31.76 17.52
CA HIS A 50 11.27 32.80 17.58
C HIS A 50 10.60 32.93 18.95
N ILE A 51 10.73 31.94 19.84
CA ILE A 51 10.16 31.98 21.19
C ILE A 51 11.24 32.39 22.18
N GLN A 52 10.93 33.39 23.00
CA GLN A 52 11.72 33.78 24.14
C GLN A 52 11.16 33.10 25.40
N LEU A 53 12.02 32.32 26.07
CA LEU A 53 11.71 31.71 27.36
C LEU A 53 12.52 32.41 28.45
N GLU A 54 11.89 33.34 29.16
CA GLU A 54 12.49 34.02 30.31
C GLU A 54 11.94 33.44 31.62
N ALA A 55 12.84 33.17 32.57
CA ALA A 55 12.50 32.47 33.81
C ALA A 55 11.46 33.26 34.63
N GLY A 56 10.28 32.66 34.81
CA GLY A 56 9.17 33.25 35.58
C GLY A 56 8.16 34.04 34.75
N SER A 57 8.31 34.09 33.43
CA SER A 57 7.35 34.73 32.51
C SER A 57 6.70 33.70 31.56
N ALA A 58 5.56 34.07 30.98
CA ALA A 58 4.95 33.28 29.92
C ALA A 58 5.82 33.33 28.65
N PRO A 59 5.89 32.25 27.86
CA PRO A 59 6.62 32.26 26.60
C PRO A 59 6.10 33.39 25.70
N SER A 60 7.00 34.25 25.24
CA SER A 60 6.68 35.40 24.39
C SER A 60 7.39 35.28 23.04
N VAL A 61 6.85 35.96 22.02
CA VAL A 61 7.46 36.02 20.71
C VAL A 61 8.63 37.02 20.75
N ARG A 62 9.79 36.62 20.26
CA ARG A 62 11.02 37.42 20.33
C ARG A 62 10.98 38.59 19.34
N GLU A 63 10.73 39.80 19.85
CA GLU A 63 10.56 41.01 19.03
C GLU A 63 11.83 41.44 18.26
N ASP A 64 13.02 41.07 18.73
CA ASP A 64 14.31 41.45 18.13
C ASP A 64 14.68 40.69 16.84
N THR A 65 13.82 39.77 16.39
CA THR A 65 14.10 38.96 15.20
C THR A 65 13.42 39.56 13.97
N ASN A 66 14.21 40.00 12.98
CA ASN A 66 13.71 40.50 11.67
C ASN A 66 12.83 39.46 10.93
N THR A 67 12.89 38.20 11.37
CA THR A 67 12.09 37.09 10.86
C THR A 67 10.62 37.13 11.35
N LEU A 68 10.24 37.98 12.32
CA LEU A 68 8.84 38.20 12.71
C LEU A 68 7.94 38.58 11.53
N THR A 69 8.49 39.33 10.57
CA THR A 69 7.78 39.82 9.39
C THR A 69 7.23 38.69 8.50
N TYR A 70 7.76 37.48 8.63
CA TYR A 70 7.46 36.36 7.74
C TYR A 70 7.13 35.06 8.47
N ILE A 71 6.76 35.10 9.77
CA ILE A 71 6.39 33.89 10.53
C ILE A 71 5.28 33.12 9.80
N ASP A 72 4.27 33.81 9.29
CA ASP A 72 3.18 33.21 8.52
C ASP A 72 3.68 32.57 7.22
N ALA A 73 4.66 33.18 6.54
CA ALA A 73 5.25 32.64 5.32
C ALA A 73 6.11 31.39 5.60
N VAL A 74 6.85 31.39 6.71
CA VAL A 74 7.61 30.22 7.18
C VAL A 74 6.66 29.09 7.54
N ALA A 75 5.62 29.36 8.32
CA ALA A 75 4.59 28.38 8.67
C ALA A 75 3.89 27.83 7.41
N ALA A 76 3.50 28.70 6.47
CA ALA A 76 2.90 28.29 5.20
C ALA A 76 3.85 27.42 4.35
N PHE A 77 5.14 27.73 4.32
CA PHE A 77 6.15 26.94 3.63
C PHE A 77 6.28 25.53 4.21
N PHE A 78 6.41 25.41 5.53
CA PHE A 78 6.47 24.10 6.21
C PHE A 78 5.18 23.31 6.02
N PHE A 79 4.02 23.98 6.07
CA PHE A 79 2.73 23.34 5.80
C PHE A 79 2.64 22.82 4.36
N LEU A 80 3.07 23.61 3.38
CA LEU A 80 3.07 23.20 1.97
C LEU A 80 4.02 22.02 1.73
N LEU A 81 5.19 22.02 2.37
CA LEU A 81 6.10 20.87 2.35
C LEU A 81 5.44 19.61 2.91
N LEU A 82 4.67 19.72 3.99
CA LEU A 82 3.96 18.59 4.59
C LEU A 82 2.87 18.05 3.66
N VAL A 83 2.11 18.93 2.99
CA VAL A 83 1.12 18.54 1.97
C VAL A 83 1.80 17.85 0.78
N VAL A 84 2.93 18.37 0.30
CA VAL A 84 3.69 17.74 -0.79
C VAL A 84 4.22 16.37 -0.35
N PHE A 85 4.75 16.26 0.86
CA PHE A 85 5.21 14.99 1.42
C PHE A 85 4.08 13.95 1.48
N ASP A 86 2.91 14.33 2.01
CA ASP A 86 1.75 13.44 2.15
C ASP A 86 1.20 13.00 0.78
N THR A 87 1.10 13.94 -0.18
CA THR A 87 0.64 13.62 -1.54
C THR A 87 1.60 12.67 -2.28
N LEU A 88 2.91 12.84 -2.11
CA LEU A 88 3.91 11.95 -2.69
C LEU A 88 3.89 10.56 -2.05
N ALA A 89 3.74 10.50 -0.72
CA ALA A 89 3.59 9.23 -0.01
C ALA A 89 2.33 8.49 -0.47
N SER A 90 1.18 9.19 -0.47
CA SER A 90 -0.12 8.65 -0.89
C SER A 90 -0.12 8.07 -2.31
N ARG A 91 0.45 8.80 -3.28
CA ARG A 91 0.57 8.31 -4.68
C ARG A 91 1.38 7.02 -4.77
N ARG A 92 2.46 6.89 -4.00
CA ARG A 92 3.28 5.67 -3.99
C ARG A 92 2.53 4.47 -3.41
N TYR A 93 1.72 4.69 -2.36
CA TYR A 93 0.87 3.62 -1.81
C TYR A 93 -0.14 3.12 -2.85
N SER A 94 -0.78 4.03 -3.60
CA SER A 94 -1.72 3.67 -4.65
C SER A 94 -1.06 2.83 -5.75
N MET A 95 0.13 3.22 -6.21
CA MET A 95 0.85 2.47 -7.25
C MET A 95 1.24 1.07 -6.77
N TYR A 96 1.75 0.94 -5.54
CA TYR A 96 2.13 -0.36 -4.98
C TYR A 96 0.91 -1.27 -4.77
N SER A 97 -0.23 -0.73 -4.34
CA SER A 97 -1.45 -1.52 -4.20
C SER A 97 -1.98 -2.00 -5.55
N ASP A 98 -1.93 -1.16 -6.58
CA ASP A 98 -2.42 -1.52 -7.91
C ASP A 98 -1.54 -2.60 -8.54
N GLU A 99 -0.21 -2.49 -8.42
CA GLU A 99 0.73 -3.47 -8.95
C GLU A 99 0.55 -4.84 -8.27
N LEU A 100 0.44 -4.87 -6.93
CA LEU A 100 0.16 -6.10 -6.18
C LEU A 100 -1.18 -6.73 -6.54
N LEU A 101 -2.22 -5.91 -6.71
CA LEU A 101 -3.56 -6.39 -7.06
C LEU A 101 -3.58 -6.97 -8.48
N THR A 102 -2.81 -6.38 -9.39
CA THR A 102 -2.70 -6.83 -10.78
C THR A 102 -1.94 -8.16 -10.85
N GLN A 103 -0.80 -8.28 -10.16
CA GLN A 103 -0.07 -9.54 -10.05
C GLN A 103 -0.92 -10.67 -9.45
N TRP A 104 -1.69 -10.38 -8.40
CA TRP A 104 -2.59 -11.39 -7.81
C TRP A 104 -3.70 -11.82 -8.76
N LYS A 105 -4.29 -10.88 -9.52
CA LYS A 105 -5.30 -11.20 -10.53
C LYS A 105 -4.73 -12.14 -11.60
N ASP A 106 -3.52 -11.87 -12.07
CA ASP A 106 -2.85 -12.69 -13.09
C ASP A 106 -2.52 -14.09 -12.57
N ASP A 107 -2.00 -14.19 -11.34
CA ASP A 107 -1.72 -15.48 -10.70
C ASP A 107 -2.98 -16.30 -10.45
N LYS A 108 -4.07 -15.66 -10.01
CA LYS A 108 -5.37 -16.32 -9.86
C LYS A 108 -5.86 -16.88 -11.19
N LEU A 109 -5.69 -16.12 -12.28
CA LEU A 109 -6.13 -16.55 -13.60
C LEU A 109 -5.30 -17.73 -14.12
N ARG A 110 -3.98 -17.71 -13.89
CA ARG A 110 -3.10 -18.87 -14.15
C ARG A 110 -3.49 -20.10 -13.35
N PHE A 111 -3.76 -19.94 -12.06
CA PHE A 111 -4.15 -21.05 -11.20
C PHE A 111 -5.45 -21.70 -11.68
N MET A 112 -6.44 -20.89 -12.04
CA MET A 112 -7.70 -21.38 -12.60
C MET A 112 -7.50 -22.13 -13.93
N ARG A 113 -6.62 -21.65 -14.82
CA ARG A 113 -6.30 -22.35 -16.08
C ARG A 113 -5.63 -23.70 -15.84
N MET A 114 -4.58 -23.75 -15.03
CA MET A 114 -3.90 -25.00 -14.68
C MET A 114 -4.86 -26.02 -14.07
N TYR A 115 -5.75 -25.58 -13.18
CA TYR A 115 -6.75 -26.46 -12.58
C TYR A 115 -7.76 -26.98 -13.61
N SER A 116 -8.25 -26.13 -14.50
CA SER A 116 -9.18 -26.54 -15.55
C SER A 116 -8.55 -27.57 -16.51
N GLU A 117 -7.30 -27.37 -16.91
CA GLU A 117 -6.55 -28.29 -17.76
C GLU A 117 -6.30 -29.63 -17.05
N GLU A 118 -5.99 -29.60 -15.75
CA GLU A 118 -5.78 -30.83 -14.98
C GLU A 118 -7.07 -31.63 -14.81
N MET A 119 -8.20 -30.96 -14.57
CA MET A 119 -9.51 -31.62 -14.48
C MET A 119 -9.95 -32.21 -15.83
N GLU A 120 -9.67 -31.52 -16.94
CA GLU A 120 -9.93 -32.05 -18.28
C GLU A 120 -9.09 -33.30 -18.56
N ARG A 121 -7.80 -33.29 -18.23
CA ARG A 121 -6.92 -34.48 -18.35
C ARG A 121 -7.45 -35.65 -17.53
N ARG A 122 -7.82 -35.43 -16.27
CA ARG A 122 -8.40 -36.47 -15.40
C ARG A 122 -9.72 -37.03 -15.95
N ALA A 123 -10.55 -36.18 -16.55
CA ALA A 123 -11.80 -36.62 -17.17
C ALA A 123 -11.56 -37.50 -18.41
N ILE A 124 -10.56 -37.16 -19.23
CA ILE A 124 -10.16 -37.95 -20.41
C ILE A 124 -9.58 -39.31 -19.97
N ASP A 125 -8.67 -39.33 -19.00
CA ASP A 125 -8.07 -40.57 -18.49
C ASP A 125 -9.09 -41.48 -17.80
N GLY A 126 -10.03 -40.89 -17.04
CA GLY A 126 -11.14 -41.62 -16.44
C GLY A 126 -12.11 -42.22 -17.46
N LYS A 127 -12.30 -41.59 -18.62
CA LYS A 127 -13.07 -42.16 -19.74
C LYS A 127 -12.32 -43.30 -20.41
N LYS A 128 -11.00 -43.15 -20.65
CA LYS A 128 -10.14 -44.20 -21.24
C LYS A 128 -10.08 -45.45 -20.36
N SER A 129 -9.92 -45.30 -19.04
CA SER A 129 -9.87 -46.44 -18.12
C SER A 129 -11.20 -47.20 -18.06
N LYS A 130 -12.34 -46.49 -18.11
CA LYS A 130 -13.67 -47.11 -18.18
C LYS A 130 -13.95 -47.83 -19.49
N SER A 131 -13.44 -47.33 -20.63
CA SER A 131 -13.53 -48.03 -21.91
C SER A 131 -12.64 -49.27 -21.98
N ALA A 132 -11.48 -49.25 -21.32
CA ALA A 132 -10.55 -50.39 -21.28
C ALA A 132 -11.08 -51.56 -20.42
N LYS A 133 -11.86 -51.26 -19.37
CA LYS A 133 -12.45 -52.26 -18.46
C LYS A 133 -13.72 -52.95 -19.01
N LYS A 134 -14.20 -52.53 -20.18
CA LYS A 134 -15.45 -52.98 -20.81
C LYS A 134 -15.24 -53.92 -22.01
N LYS A 135 -13.98 -54.26 -22.32
CA LYS A 135 -13.56 -55.34 -23.22
C LYS A 135 -13.05 -56.50 -22.39
#